data_AF-A0A2S9XIW8-F1
#
_entry.id   AF-A0A2S9XIW8-F1
#
_cell.length_a   1.000
_cell.length_b   1.000
_cell.length_c   1.000
_cell.angle_alpha   90.00
_cell.angle_beta   90.00
_cell.angle_gamma   90.00
#
_symmetry.space_group_name_H-M   'P 1'
#
loop_
_entity.id
_entity.type
_entity.pdbx_description
1 polymer ?
#
loop_
_entity_poly.entity_id
_entity_poly.type
_entity_poly.pdbx_seq_one_letter_code
_entity_poly.pdbx_strand_id
1 'polypeptide(L)'
;MRPWSRSSLFHRNLRALASTGGLLASLCAAACSDDGESSEADTGTVAPGPLDGECPLNERVGLFRIVHEPDYSAVDGEIYEAVIPSTIVEQTAAEGGCRLLARENPFCDPACANGEACTHAGTCIPYPERVETGAVTIAGLEVELVMSPRADKRYFDTTLPHPAFSPGGAIKLTSTGGEIGPLELSGRAFAPLELGDDTWRIEAGKPLIVSWAPEVDGEARFYLTINIDQHGLSPSTLVCEGPDSGSFEVPAAIIDALLDAGTSGFPTGHAYRRTVDSIEADPGCVELEVRSHRSATLEVSGHTPCVDEGDCPDGLSCELMTQTCV
;
A
#
# COMPACT_ATOMS: atom_id res chain seq x y z
N MET A 1 39.42 -12.25 -21.88
CA MET A 1 39.15 -12.21 -23.34
C MET A 1 39.58 -13.51 -24.01
N ARG A 2 38.63 -14.43 -24.23
CA ARG A 2 38.71 -15.54 -25.21
C ARG A 2 37.29 -15.74 -25.76
N PRO A 3 37.08 -15.86 -27.07
CA PRO A 3 35.75 -15.85 -27.69
C PRO A 3 35.29 -17.28 -28.02
N TRP A 4 34.02 -17.61 -27.75
CA TRP A 4 33.41 -18.87 -28.22
C TRP A 4 32.15 -18.59 -29.05
N SER A 5 32.38 -18.56 -30.37
CA SER A 5 31.64 -19.18 -31.48
C SER A 5 30.15 -19.53 -31.33
N ARG A 6 29.36 -18.96 -32.24
CA ARG A 6 28.07 -19.47 -32.75
C ARG A 6 28.22 -20.87 -33.42
N SER A 7 27.15 -21.68 -33.45
CA SER A 7 26.52 -22.20 -34.69
C SER A 7 25.57 -23.40 -34.50
N SER A 8 24.50 -23.36 -35.33
CA SER A 8 23.65 -24.43 -35.90
C SER A 8 22.77 -25.29 -34.97
N LEU A 9 21.44 -25.27 -35.08
CA LEU A 9 20.51 -25.65 -36.17
C LEU A 9 20.29 -27.17 -36.38
N PHE A 10 19.00 -27.51 -36.38
CA PHE A 10 18.29 -28.70 -36.87
C PHE A 10 18.49 -30.03 -36.13
N HIS A 11 17.38 -30.62 -35.65
CA HIS A 11 16.80 -31.83 -36.23
C HIS A 11 15.29 -31.92 -35.90
N ARG A 12 14.47 -31.94 -36.96
CA ARG A 12 13.07 -32.38 -36.95
C ARG A 12 13.03 -33.89 -36.74
N ASN A 13 12.03 -34.39 -36.03
CA ASN A 13 11.51 -35.74 -36.27
C ASN A 13 9.98 -35.75 -36.21
N LEU A 14 9.39 -36.02 -37.37
CA LEU A 14 8.01 -36.43 -37.57
C LEU A 14 7.81 -37.87 -37.07
N ARG A 15 6.70 -38.15 -36.39
CA ARG A 15 5.96 -39.41 -36.57
C ARG A 15 4.46 -39.16 -36.51
N ALA A 16 3.83 -39.46 -37.63
CA ALA A 16 2.39 -39.63 -37.79
C ALA A 16 1.97 -41.03 -37.34
N LEU A 17 0.76 -41.15 -36.80
CA LEU A 17 -0.05 -42.37 -36.86
C LEU A 17 -1.52 -41.94 -37.03
N ALA A 18 -2.05 -42.27 -38.21
CA ALA A 18 -3.48 -42.42 -38.51
C ALA A 18 -3.99 -43.70 -37.79
N SER A 19 -5.28 -44.01 -37.63
CA SER A 19 -6.40 -43.74 -38.52
C SER A 19 -7.75 -44.09 -37.86
N THR A 20 -8.81 -43.58 -38.50
CA THR A 20 -10.13 -44.20 -38.77
C THR A 20 -11.09 -44.52 -37.61
N GLY A 21 -12.20 -43.77 -37.60
CA GLY A 21 -13.40 -44.22 -38.33
C GLY A 21 -14.67 -44.39 -37.48
N GLY A 22 -15.73 -43.66 -37.84
CA GLY A 22 -17.08 -43.91 -37.32
C GLY A 22 -18.09 -42.79 -37.62
N LEU A 23 -18.72 -42.86 -38.80
CA LEU A 23 -19.93 -42.12 -39.19
C LEU A 23 -21.11 -42.42 -38.25
N LEU A 24 -21.97 -41.43 -37.95
CA LEU A 24 -23.34 -41.25 -38.52
C LEU A 24 -24.21 -40.27 -37.72
N ALA A 25 -24.67 -39.24 -38.43
CA ALA A 25 -25.98 -38.56 -38.43
C ALA A 25 -26.88 -38.53 -37.17
N SER A 26 -27.31 -37.32 -36.78
CA SER A 26 -28.72 -36.92 -36.89
C SER A 26 -28.96 -35.45 -36.57
N LEU A 27 -29.80 -34.84 -37.41
CA LEU A 27 -30.43 -33.54 -37.25
C LEU A 27 -31.26 -33.49 -35.95
N CYS A 28 -31.11 -32.42 -35.19
CA CYS A 28 -32.21 -31.78 -34.45
C CYS A 28 -31.96 -30.27 -34.48
N ALA A 29 -32.69 -29.56 -35.33
CA ALA A 29 -32.87 -28.13 -35.24
C ALA A 29 -33.84 -27.84 -34.09
N ALA A 30 -33.32 -27.38 -32.96
CA ALA A 30 -34.11 -26.77 -31.90
C ALA A 30 -33.66 -25.31 -31.79
N ALA A 31 -34.51 -24.42 -32.30
CA ALA A 31 -34.42 -23.00 -32.04
C ALA A 31 -34.86 -22.76 -30.59
N CYS A 32 -33.89 -22.60 -29.69
CA CYS A 32 -34.13 -22.01 -28.39
C CYS A 32 -33.85 -20.51 -28.54
N SER A 33 -34.91 -19.70 -28.60
CA SER A 33 -34.83 -18.28 -28.28
C SER A 33 -34.50 -18.19 -26.79
N ASP A 34 -33.22 -18.12 -26.48
CA ASP A 34 -32.73 -17.82 -25.14
C ASP A 34 -32.76 -16.29 -25.03
N ASP A 35 -33.91 -15.76 -24.60
CA ASP A 35 -34.03 -14.36 -24.19
C ASP A 35 -33.20 -14.21 -22.92
N GLY A 36 -31.89 -14.04 -23.10
CA GLY A 36 -30.95 -13.70 -22.07
C GLY A 36 -31.28 -12.31 -21.54
N GLU A 37 -32.19 -12.27 -20.58
CA GLU A 37 -32.38 -11.16 -19.66
C GLU A 37 -31.01 -10.90 -19.01
N SER A 38 -30.26 -9.97 -19.60
CA SER A 38 -29.12 -9.34 -18.97
C SER A 38 -29.67 -8.71 -17.70
N SER A 39 -29.49 -9.40 -16.58
CA SER A 39 -29.73 -8.83 -15.26
C SER A 39 -28.85 -7.59 -15.20
N GLU A 40 -29.48 -6.42 -15.34
CA GLU A 40 -28.86 -5.16 -15.02
C GLU A 40 -28.38 -5.31 -13.58
N ALA A 41 -27.05 -5.36 -13.40
CA ALA A 41 -26.45 -5.39 -12.09
C ALA A 41 -27.02 -4.19 -11.33
N ASP A 42 -27.79 -4.47 -10.30
CA ASP A 42 -28.39 -3.46 -9.44
C ASP A 42 -27.24 -2.69 -8.80
N THR A 43 -26.91 -1.54 -9.37
CA THR A 43 -25.91 -0.60 -8.85
C THR A 43 -26.52 0.15 -7.67
N GLY A 44 -27.06 -0.62 -6.73
CA GLY A 44 -27.77 -0.14 -5.56
C GLY A 44 -26.92 0.91 -4.87
N THR A 45 -27.50 2.09 -4.67
CA THR A 45 -26.81 3.19 -4.03
C THR A 45 -26.34 2.75 -2.64
N VAL A 46 -25.02 2.71 -2.44
CA VAL A 46 -24.42 2.40 -1.14
C VAL A 46 -24.67 3.59 -0.20
N ALA A 47 -25.27 3.34 0.95
CA ALA A 47 -25.42 4.37 1.98
C ALA A 47 -24.07 4.57 2.70
N PRO A 48 -23.68 5.81 3.03
CA PRO A 48 -22.45 6.06 3.79
C PRO A 48 -22.60 5.51 5.22
N GLY A 49 -21.68 4.63 5.62
CA GLY A 49 -21.49 4.21 7.01
C GLY A 49 -20.52 5.12 7.78
N PRO A 50 -20.40 4.98 9.11
CA PRO A 50 -19.43 5.73 9.91
C PRO A 50 -17.99 5.46 9.47
N LEU A 51 -17.06 6.33 9.88
CA LEU A 51 -15.62 6.14 9.72
C LEU A 51 -15.00 6.20 11.11
N ASP A 52 -14.58 5.06 11.64
CA ASP A 52 -14.07 4.92 13.01
C ASP A 52 -12.56 5.22 13.13
N GLY A 53 -11.90 5.51 12.02
CA GLY A 53 -10.48 5.91 11.98
C GLY A 53 -9.52 4.74 11.77
N GLU A 54 -8.23 4.99 12.00
CA GLU A 54 -7.16 3.98 11.87
C GLU A 54 -7.07 3.06 13.09
N CYS A 55 -6.71 1.80 12.86
CA CYS A 55 -6.44 0.86 13.95
C CYS A 55 -5.20 1.31 14.73
N PRO A 56 -5.19 1.21 16.08
CA PRO A 56 -3.95 1.34 16.84
C PRO A 56 -2.90 0.33 16.35
N LEU A 57 -1.64 0.78 16.17
CA LEU A 57 -0.60 -0.07 15.56
C LEU A 57 -0.30 -1.34 16.35
N ASN A 58 -0.50 -1.32 17.67
CA ASN A 58 -0.36 -2.44 18.58
C ASN A 58 -1.58 -3.38 18.61
N GLU A 59 -2.62 -3.09 17.84
CA GLU A 59 -3.88 -3.86 17.73
C GLU A 59 -4.21 -4.22 16.28
N ARG A 60 -3.58 -3.55 15.30
CA ARG A 60 -3.85 -3.78 13.87
C ARG A 60 -3.34 -5.14 13.40
N VAL A 61 -4.28 -6.03 13.09
CA VAL A 61 -4.03 -7.36 12.55
C VAL A 61 -4.34 -7.49 11.07
N GLY A 62 -5.12 -6.57 10.49
CA GLY A 62 -5.46 -6.60 9.07
C GLY A 62 -5.62 -5.22 8.45
N LEU A 63 -5.40 -5.14 7.14
CA LEU A 63 -5.58 -3.91 6.38
C LEU A 63 -5.98 -4.23 4.95
N PHE A 64 -7.09 -3.66 4.51
CA PHE A 64 -7.50 -3.57 3.12
C PHE A 64 -7.25 -2.17 2.59
N ARG A 65 -6.75 -2.07 1.36
CA ARG A 65 -6.52 -0.79 0.70
C ARG A 65 -7.20 -0.76 -0.65
N ILE A 66 -7.90 0.33 -0.93
CA ILE A 66 -8.35 0.69 -2.26
C ILE A 66 -7.50 1.88 -2.68
N VAL A 67 -6.61 1.63 -3.64
CA VAL A 67 -5.55 2.57 -4.02
C VAL A 67 -5.86 3.18 -5.37
N HIS A 68 -5.77 4.51 -5.43
CA HIS A 68 -5.78 5.32 -6.64
C HIS A 68 -4.39 5.94 -6.84
N GLU A 69 -3.60 5.31 -7.71
CA GLU A 69 -2.27 5.80 -8.13
C GLU A 69 -2.39 6.79 -9.31
N PRO A 70 -1.31 7.40 -9.80
CA PRO A 70 -1.38 8.29 -10.96
C PRO A 70 -1.87 7.62 -12.26
N ASP A 71 -1.59 6.33 -12.44
CA ASP A 71 -1.77 5.61 -13.69
C ASP A 71 -2.55 4.29 -13.55
N TYR A 72 -2.90 3.87 -12.34
CA TYR A 72 -3.71 2.69 -12.10
C TYR A 72 -4.54 2.77 -10.82
N SER A 73 -5.48 1.85 -10.70
CA SER A 73 -6.19 1.58 -9.46
C SER A 73 -5.99 0.12 -9.06
N ALA A 74 -5.92 -0.16 -7.77
CA ALA A 74 -5.79 -1.51 -7.27
C ALA A 74 -6.50 -1.67 -5.93
N VAL A 75 -6.77 -2.93 -5.59
CA VAL A 75 -7.15 -3.32 -4.22
C VAL A 75 -6.18 -4.35 -3.72
N ASP A 76 -5.70 -4.19 -2.49
CA ASP A 76 -4.94 -5.19 -1.77
C ASP A 76 -5.49 -5.39 -0.36
N GLY A 77 -5.31 -6.59 0.19
CA GLY A 77 -5.71 -6.87 1.55
C GLY A 77 -5.02 -8.10 2.12
N GLU A 78 -4.69 -8.04 3.40
CA GLU A 78 -4.21 -9.18 4.16
C GLU A 78 -4.56 -9.02 5.64
N ILE A 79 -4.70 -10.15 6.33
CA ILE A 79 -5.04 -10.23 7.74
C ILE A 79 -4.17 -11.31 8.38
N TYR A 80 -3.76 -11.07 9.61
CA TYR A 80 -2.93 -11.95 10.42
C TYR A 80 -3.68 -12.40 11.67
N GLU A 81 -3.32 -13.56 12.22
CA GLU A 81 -3.88 -14.08 13.47
C GLU A 81 -3.32 -13.39 14.73
N ALA A 82 -2.40 -12.43 14.56
CA ALA A 82 -1.85 -11.59 15.63
C ALA A 82 -1.11 -10.40 15.02
N VAL A 83 -0.83 -9.39 15.85
CA VAL A 83 -0.01 -8.24 15.46
C VAL A 83 1.42 -8.70 15.18
N ILE A 84 1.97 -8.27 14.04
CA ILE A 84 3.36 -8.54 13.69
C ILE A 84 4.27 -7.64 14.55
N PRO A 85 5.16 -8.17 15.40
CA PRO A 85 5.93 -7.34 16.32
C PRO A 85 6.73 -6.23 15.64
N SER A 86 7.28 -6.49 14.45
CA SER A 86 8.12 -5.53 13.71
C SER A 86 7.35 -4.40 13.01
N THR A 87 6.01 -4.38 13.07
CA THR A 87 5.18 -3.27 12.56
C THR A 87 4.84 -2.25 13.64
N ILE A 88 5.09 -2.57 14.91
CA ILE A 88 4.92 -1.63 16.02
C ILE A 88 6.11 -0.67 16.00
N VAL A 89 5.82 0.63 16.07
CA VAL A 89 6.81 1.71 16.07
C VAL A 89 6.57 2.61 17.27
N GLU A 90 7.64 3.18 17.81
CA GLU A 90 7.60 4.12 18.92
C GLU A 90 7.44 5.55 18.41
N GLN A 91 6.51 6.30 18.99
CA GLN A 91 6.42 7.74 18.74
C GLN A 91 7.46 8.48 19.58
N THR A 92 8.47 9.07 18.95
CA THR A 92 9.57 9.78 19.63
C THR A 92 9.37 11.29 19.71
N ALA A 93 8.55 11.85 18.80
CA ALA A 93 8.16 13.26 18.81
C ALA A 93 6.75 13.44 18.23
N ALA A 94 6.06 14.51 18.61
CA ALA A 94 4.79 14.90 18.00
C ALA A 94 4.52 16.40 18.14
N GLU A 95 4.08 17.03 17.06
CA GLU A 95 3.69 18.45 17.00
C GLU A 95 2.86 18.72 15.75
N GLY A 96 1.87 19.61 15.82
CA GLY A 96 1.16 20.12 14.63
C GLY A 96 0.39 19.07 13.80
N GLY A 97 0.00 17.94 14.39
CA GLY A 97 -0.60 16.81 13.65
C GLY A 97 0.43 15.85 13.03
N CYS A 98 1.72 16.11 13.25
CA CYS A 98 2.81 15.24 12.88
C CYS A 98 3.32 14.40 14.06
N ARG A 99 3.85 13.23 13.73
CA ARG A 99 4.49 12.25 14.61
C ARG A 99 5.79 11.79 13.96
N LEU A 100 6.85 11.67 14.74
CA LEU A 100 8.05 10.96 14.35
C LEU A 100 7.96 9.54 14.91
N LEU A 101 8.00 8.55 14.04
CA LEU A 101 7.82 7.14 14.38
C LEU A 101 9.14 6.40 14.17
N ALA A 102 9.77 5.96 15.27
CA ALA A 102 11.00 5.19 15.24
C ALA A 102 10.69 3.68 15.27
N ARG A 103 11.29 2.94 14.33
CA ARG A 103 11.34 1.49 14.37
C ARG A 103 12.29 1.04 15.48
N GLU A 104 11.75 0.43 16.51
CA GLU A 104 12.57 -0.35 17.43
C GLU A 104 12.83 -1.72 16.80
N ASN A 105 14.11 -2.09 16.63
CA ASN A 105 14.46 -3.42 16.14
C ASN A 105 14.55 -4.35 17.35
N PRO A 106 13.55 -5.22 17.58
CA PRO A 106 13.55 -6.09 18.75
C PRO A 106 14.76 -7.02 18.73
N PHE A 107 15.43 -7.16 19.88
CA PHE A 107 16.62 -7.97 20.04
C PHE A 107 16.35 -9.19 20.92
N CYS A 108 16.68 -10.38 20.41
CA CYS A 108 16.55 -11.66 21.12
C CYS A 108 17.92 -12.35 21.18
N ASP A 109 18.27 -12.86 22.37
CA ASP A 109 19.48 -13.66 22.59
C ASP A 109 19.13 -14.95 23.38
N PRO A 110 19.19 -16.14 22.76
CA PRO A 110 19.63 -16.40 21.38
C PRO A 110 18.67 -15.83 20.34
N ALA A 111 19.16 -15.65 19.11
CA ALA A 111 18.32 -15.27 17.97
C ALA A 111 17.18 -16.27 17.78
N CYS A 112 15.99 -15.78 17.38
CA CYS A 112 14.81 -16.61 17.17
C CYS A 112 15.01 -17.64 16.04
N ALA A 113 14.29 -18.76 16.13
CA ALA A 113 14.36 -19.80 15.12
C ALA A 113 13.65 -19.38 13.82
N ASN A 114 13.86 -20.15 12.74
CA ASN A 114 13.12 -19.95 11.50
C ASN A 114 11.61 -20.10 11.75
N GLY A 115 10.82 -19.12 11.30
CA GLY A 115 9.37 -19.08 11.52
C GLY A 115 8.94 -18.42 12.83
N GLU A 116 9.87 -17.83 13.58
CA GLU A 116 9.59 -17.05 14.78
C GLU A 116 9.87 -15.56 14.57
N ALA A 117 9.24 -14.71 15.37
CA ALA A 117 9.49 -13.27 15.47
C ALA A 117 9.96 -12.90 16.88
N CYS A 118 10.90 -11.97 16.97
CA CYS A 118 11.31 -11.38 18.25
C CYS A 118 10.32 -10.29 18.65
N THR A 119 9.81 -10.37 19.88
CA THR A 119 8.98 -9.31 20.48
C THR A 119 9.84 -8.21 21.09
N HIS A 120 9.26 -7.04 21.33
CA HIS A 120 9.93 -5.94 22.07
C HIS A 120 10.35 -6.35 23.50
N ALA A 121 9.75 -7.39 24.07
CA ALA A 121 10.16 -7.96 25.36
C ALA A 121 11.35 -8.94 25.26
N GLY A 122 11.99 -9.07 24.09
CA GLY A 122 13.11 -9.99 23.88
C GLY A 122 12.72 -11.47 23.92
N THR A 123 11.45 -11.79 23.62
CA THR A 123 10.92 -13.15 23.58
C THR A 123 10.58 -13.57 22.15
N CYS A 124 10.97 -14.78 21.77
CA CYS A 124 10.60 -15.37 20.49
C CYS A 124 9.18 -15.95 20.55
N ILE A 125 8.35 -15.60 19.57
CA ILE A 125 7.00 -16.14 19.37
C ILE A 125 6.91 -16.71 17.96
N PRO A 126 5.97 -17.64 17.67
CA PRO A 126 5.64 -17.98 16.28
C PRO A 126 5.33 -16.72 15.48
N TYR A 127 5.84 -16.63 14.25
CA TYR A 127 5.50 -15.52 13.37
C TYR A 127 4.00 -15.59 13.04
N PRO A 128 3.22 -14.50 13.23
CA PRO A 128 1.78 -14.53 12.98
C PRO A 128 1.45 -15.03 11.58
N GLU A 129 0.61 -16.07 11.48
CA GLU A 129 0.16 -16.57 10.19
C GLU A 129 -0.91 -15.66 9.58
N ARG A 130 -1.02 -15.68 8.25
CA ARG A 130 -2.14 -15.04 7.57
C ARG A 130 -3.42 -15.84 7.79
N VAL A 131 -4.53 -15.14 7.87
CA VAL A 131 -5.88 -15.68 7.98
C VAL A 131 -6.80 -15.04 6.94
N GLU A 132 -7.88 -15.72 6.59
CA GLU A 132 -8.85 -15.24 5.60
C GLU A 132 -10.22 -14.91 6.22
N THR A 133 -11.00 -14.08 5.52
CA THR A 133 -12.34 -13.62 5.95
C THR A 133 -13.43 -14.02 4.94
N GLY A 134 -13.17 -15.06 4.15
CA GLY A 134 -14.05 -15.52 3.08
C GLY A 134 -13.95 -14.64 1.84
N ALA A 135 -15.00 -14.65 1.02
CA ALA A 135 -15.07 -13.76 -0.14
C ALA A 135 -15.29 -12.32 0.34
N VAL A 136 -14.55 -11.37 -0.23
CA VAL A 136 -14.64 -9.93 0.04
C VAL A 136 -15.34 -9.26 -1.12
N THR A 137 -16.39 -8.49 -0.83
CA THR A 137 -17.12 -7.67 -1.79
C THR A 137 -16.87 -6.20 -1.48
N ILE A 138 -16.55 -5.40 -2.50
CA ILE A 138 -16.38 -3.96 -2.41
C ILE A 138 -17.37 -3.29 -3.35
N ALA A 139 -18.40 -2.68 -2.74
CA ALA A 139 -19.41 -1.89 -3.43
C ALA A 139 -19.05 -0.40 -3.41
N GLY A 140 -19.63 0.37 -4.34
CA GLY A 140 -19.39 1.81 -4.48
C GLY A 140 -18.19 2.17 -5.36
N LEU A 141 -17.53 1.16 -5.95
CA LEU A 141 -16.58 1.34 -7.05
C LEU A 141 -17.33 1.52 -8.38
N GLU A 142 -16.63 1.98 -9.42
CA GLU A 142 -17.16 2.04 -10.80
C GLU A 142 -17.61 0.66 -11.31
N VAL A 143 -16.90 -0.39 -10.87
CA VAL A 143 -17.28 -1.79 -11.07
C VAL A 143 -17.19 -2.48 -9.72
N GLU A 144 -18.29 -3.05 -9.24
CA GLU A 144 -18.30 -3.84 -8.02
C GLU A 144 -17.25 -4.95 -8.10
N LEU A 145 -16.45 -5.07 -7.04
CA LEU A 145 -15.36 -6.04 -6.98
C LEU A 145 -15.70 -7.15 -5.99
N VAL A 146 -15.53 -8.40 -6.41
CA VAL A 146 -15.60 -9.57 -5.53
C VAL A 146 -14.29 -10.35 -5.63
N MET A 147 -13.62 -10.55 -4.50
CA MET A 147 -12.35 -11.26 -4.42
C MET A 147 -12.47 -12.47 -3.49
N SER A 148 -11.90 -13.60 -3.91
CA SER A 148 -11.66 -14.75 -3.03
C SER A 148 -10.22 -14.71 -2.50
N PRO A 149 -9.95 -15.26 -1.30
CA PRO A 149 -8.59 -15.36 -0.80
C PRO A 149 -7.75 -16.24 -1.74
N ARG A 150 -6.52 -15.81 -2.00
CA ARG A 150 -5.54 -16.61 -2.73
C ARG A 150 -5.03 -17.77 -1.88
N ALA A 151 -4.20 -18.65 -2.46
CA ALA A 151 -3.61 -19.78 -1.74
C ALA A 151 -2.76 -19.34 -0.53
N ASP A 152 -2.21 -18.12 -0.54
CA ASP A 152 -1.50 -17.48 0.56
C ASP A 152 -2.39 -16.57 1.43
N LYS A 153 -3.71 -16.69 1.29
CA LYS A 153 -4.76 -15.94 2.00
C LYS A 153 -4.75 -14.42 1.78
N ARG A 154 -4.04 -13.93 0.76
CA ARG A 154 -4.08 -12.52 0.35
C ARG A 154 -5.25 -12.22 -0.58
N TYR A 155 -5.69 -10.97 -0.57
CA TYR A 155 -6.65 -10.39 -1.50
C TYR A 155 -5.91 -9.39 -2.39
N PHE A 156 -6.11 -9.46 -3.71
CA PHE A 156 -5.43 -8.57 -4.65
C PHE A 156 -6.15 -8.50 -5.99
N ASP A 157 -6.40 -7.29 -6.48
CA ASP A 157 -6.95 -7.03 -7.82
C ASP A 157 -6.33 -5.76 -8.42
N THR A 158 -5.93 -5.83 -9.69
CA THR A 158 -5.36 -4.71 -10.47
C THR A 158 -6.08 -4.50 -11.79
N THR A 159 -7.28 -5.05 -11.92
CA THR A 159 -8.09 -5.03 -13.15
C THR A 159 -9.19 -3.98 -13.11
N LEU A 160 -9.27 -3.23 -12.01
CA LEU A 160 -10.19 -2.11 -11.86
C LEU A 160 -10.00 -1.04 -12.94
N PRO A 161 -11.09 -0.35 -13.33
CA PRO A 161 -10.97 0.86 -14.12
C PRO A 161 -10.18 1.93 -13.36
N HIS A 162 -9.68 2.91 -14.11
CA HIS A 162 -8.96 4.05 -13.57
C HIS A 162 -9.62 5.36 -14.05
N PRO A 163 -10.22 6.16 -13.13
CA PRO A 163 -10.32 5.96 -11.67
C PRO A 163 -11.20 4.76 -11.27
N ALA A 164 -10.98 4.21 -10.07
CA ALA A 164 -11.77 3.09 -9.52
C ALA A 164 -13.11 3.53 -8.91
N PHE A 165 -13.28 4.82 -8.61
CA PHE A 165 -14.48 5.38 -7.98
C PHE A 165 -14.66 6.84 -8.38
N SER A 166 -15.91 7.32 -8.29
CA SER A 166 -16.28 8.72 -8.52
C SER A 166 -16.39 9.49 -7.20
N PRO A 167 -15.90 10.75 -7.12
CA PRO A 167 -15.96 11.55 -5.90
C PRO A 167 -17.37 11.69 -5.32
N GLY A 168 -17.48 11.68 -3.98
CA GLY A 168 -18.73 11.81 -3.24
C GLY A 168 -19.52 10.50 -3.05
N GLY A 169 -19.08 9.40 -3.66
CA GLY A 169 -19.65 8.07 -3.45
C GLY A 169 -19.30 7.47 -2.08
N ALA A 170 -20.22 6.66 -1.53
CA ALA A 170 -19.89 5.78 -0.41
C ALA A 170 -19.27 4.48 -0.94
N ILE A 171 -18.22 4.01 -0.26
CA ILE A 171 -17.61 2.71 -0.52
C ILE A 171 -17.92 1.80 0.67
N LYS A 172 -18.21 0.53 0.40
CA LYS A 172 -18.47 -0.47 1.46
C LYS A 172 -17.73 -1.76 1.14
N LEU A 173 -16.93 -2.21 2.09
CA LEU A 173 -16.32 -3.54 2.08
C LEU A 173 -17.16 -4.45 2.99
N THR A 174 -17.56 -5.60 2.46
CA THR A 174 -18.12 -6.69 3.26
C THR A 174 -17.36 -7.98 3.00
N SER A 175 -17.42 -8.91 3.95
CA SER A 175 -16.92 -10.27 3.72
C SER A 175 -17.92 -11.34 4.17
N THR A 176 -17.83 -12.53 3.58
CA THR A 176 -18.72 -13.65 3.95
C THR A 176 -18.43 -14.23 5.33
N GLY A 177 -17.27 -13.89 5.88
CA GLY A 177 -16.72 -14.52 7.06
C GLY A 177 -15.97 -15.80 6.72
N GLY A 178 -14.76 -15.90 7.27
CA GLY A 178 -13.85 -17.03 7.14
C GLY A 178 -13.32 -17.40 8.52
N GLU A 179 -12.01 -17.55 8.64
CA GLU A 179 -11.32 -17.80 9.91
C GLU A 179 -11.57 -16.73 10.99
N ILE A 180 -11.73 -15.45 10.61
CA ILE A 180 -11.92 -14.32 11.56
C ILE A 180 -13.36 -13.77 11.62
N GLY A 181 -14.32 -14.46 11.00
CA GLY A 181 -15.70 -13.97 10.89
C GLY A 181 -15.89 -12.85 9.84
N PRO A 182 -17.14 -12.40 9.62
CA PRO A 182 -17.48 -11.43 8.59
C PRO A 182 -17.07 -10.01 9.00
N LEU A 183 -16.65 -9.22 8.01
CA LEU A 183 -16.28 -7.83 8.16
C LEU A 183 -17.31 -6.93 7.48
N GLU A 184 -17.50 -5.73 8.02
CA GLU A 184 -18.21 -4.63 7.39
C GLU A 184 -17.46 -3.34 7.69
N LEU A 185 -16.93 -2.70 6.64
CA LEU A 185 -16.13 -1.48 6.72
C LEU A 185 -16.60 -0.48 5.67
N SER A 186 -16.45 0.80 5.97
CA SER A 186 -16.91 1.92 5.15
C SER A 186 -15.75 2.75 4.60
N GLY A 187 -15.98 3.41 3.48
CA GLY A 187 -15.04 4.38 2.91
C GLY A 187 -15.77 5.51 2.20
N ARG A 188 -15.03 6.54 1.78
CA ARG A 188 -15.56 7.58 0.90
C ARG A 188 -14.70 7.68 -0.35
N ALA A 189 -15.38 7.81 -1.48
CA ALA A 189 -14.76 8.20 -2.71
C ALA A 189 -14.56 9.72 -2.73
N PHE A 190 -13.39 10.15 -3.19
CA PHE A 190 -12.98 11.55 -3.23
C PHE A 190 -12.23 11.85 -4.53
N ALA A 191 -12.06 13.13 -4.86
CA ALA A 191 -11.24 13.53 -6.00
C ALA A 191 -9.77 13.10 -5.82
N PRO A 192 -9.04 12.68 -6.87
CA PRO A 192 -7.62 12.37 -6.75
C PRO A 192 -6.82 13.51 -6.12
N LEU A 193 -5.77 13.17 -5.36
CA LEU A 193 -4.88 14.18 -4.80
C LEU A 193 -4.07 14.84 -5.92
N GLU A 194 -4.05 16.17 -5.94
CA GLU A 194 -3.27 16.98 -6.88
C GLU A 194 -2.35 17.90 -6.08
N LEU A 195 -1.08 17.54 -5.96
CA LEU A 195 -0.07 18.36 -5.27
C LEU A 195 0.20 19.65 -6.05
N GLY A 196 0.44 20.74 -5.31
CA GLY A 196 0.86 22.02 -5.89
C GLY A 196 2.30 21.97 -6.43
N ASP A 197 3.17 21.26 -5.72
CA ASP A 197 4.57 21.02 -6.07
C ASP A 197 4.91 19.53 -5.93
N ASP A 198 5.72 19.02 -6.85
CA ASP A 198 6.23 17.64 -6.86
C ASP A 198 7.62 17.51 -6.22
N THR A 199 8.16 18.61 -5.69
CA THR A 199 9.47 18.67 -5.04
C THR A 199 9.33 19.36 -3.70
N TRP A 200 9.70 18.66 -2.63
CA TRP A 200 9.72 19.18 -1.27
C TRP A 200 11.15 19.38 -0.81
N ARG A 201 11.43 20.51 -0.19
CA ARG A 201 12.74 20.79 0.39
C ARG A 201 12.63 20.91 1.90
N ILE A 202 13.44 20.12 2.61
CA ILE A 202 13.56 20.20 4.07
C ILE A 202 14.95 20.71 4.46
N GLU A 203 14.99 21.54 5.49
CA GLU A 203 16.19 22.20 6.00
C GLU A 203 16.00 22.44 7.50
N ALA A 204 17.09 22.32 8.26
CA ALA A 204 17.06 22.57 9.68
C ALA A 204 16.54 23.98 10.03
N GLY A 205 15.69 24.06 11.06
CA GLY A 205 15.06 25.27 11.55
C GLY A 205 13.96 25.84 10.65
N LYS A 206 13.54 25.13 9.60
CA LYS A 206 12.48 25.59 8.68
C LYS A 206 11.29 24.61 8.66
N PRO A 207 10.05 25.11 8.70
CA PRO A 207 8.89 24.27 8.46
C PRO A 207 8.84 23.86 6.98
N LEU A 208 8.23 22.71 6.70
CA LEU A 208 7.85 22.31 5.34
C LEU A 208 6.37 22.65 5.12
N ILE A 209 6.09 23.40 4.06
CA ILE A 209 4.71 23.67 3.64
C ILE A 209 4.41 22.81 2.41
N VAL A 210 3.40 21.95 2.52
CA VAL A 210 2.88 21.16 1.41
C VAL A 210 1.53 21.73 1.00
N SER A 211 1.30 21.90 -0.30
CA SER A 211 0.05 22.42 -0.84
C SER A 211 -0.55 21.47 -1.86
N TRP A 212 -1.87 21.50 -2.01
CA TRP A 212 -2.63 20.67 -2.95
C TRP A 212 -3.98 21.29 -3.27
N ALA A 213 -4.67 20.79 -4.29
CA ALA A 213 -6.06 21.19 -4.56
C ALA A 213 -7.01 20.59 -3.51
N PRO A 214 -7.67 21.37 -2.64
CA PRO A 214 -8.52 20.84 -1.58
C PRO A 214 -9.81 20.22 -2.12
N GLU A 215 -10.38 19.27 -1.37
CA GLU A 215 -11.75 18.83 -1.58
C GLU A 215 -12.72 19.67 -0.72
N VAL A 216 -13.78 20.19 -1.32
CA VAL A 216 -14.79 20.99 -0.61
C VAL A 216 -15.81 20.05 0.02
N ASP A 217 -16.06 20.22 1.31
CA ASP A 217 -17.06 19.45 2.08
C ASP A 217 -16.86 17.92 2.08
N GLY A 218 -15.64 17.46 1.80
CA GLY A 218 -15.25 16.04 1.85
C GLY A 218 -14.92 15.55 3.27
N GLU A 219 -15.05 14.25 3.49
CA GLU A 219 -14.64 13.57 4.75
C GLU A 219 -13.19 13.08 4.70
N ALA A 220 -12.50 13.23 3.56
CA ALA A 220 -11.12 12.82 3.41
C ALA A 220 -10.15 13.64 4.28
N ARG A 221 -9.03 13.02 4.62
CA ARG A 221 -7.92 13.62 5.35
C ARG A 221 -6.70 13.72 4.42
N PHE A 222 -5.91 14.77 4.63
CA PHE A 222 -4.55 14.81 4.08
C PHE A 222 -3.63 14.03 5.01
N TYR A 223 -2.86 13.12 4.46
CA TYR A 223 -1.87 12.32 5.17
C TYR A 223 -0.54 12.37 4.42
N LEU A 224 0.56 12.50 5.13
CA LEU A 224 1.89 12.65 4.56
C LEU A 224 2.86 11.74 5.29
N THR A 225 3.75 11.11 4.53
CA THR A 225 4.89 10.37 5.06
C THR A 225 6.19 10.87 4.44
N ILE A 226 7.22 10.96 5.27
CA ILE A 226 8.58 11.27 4.82
C ILE A 226 9.52 10.24 5.42
N ASN A 227 10.34 9.64 4.55
CA ASN A 227 11.47 8.80 4.95
C ASN A 227 12.75 9.36 4.32
N ILE A 228 13.73 9.71 5.16
CA ILE A 228 15.02 10.27 4.72
C ILE A 228 16.18 9.28 4.84
N ASP A 229 15.89 8.02 5.18
CA ASP A 229 16.89 6.97 5.34
C ASP A 229 16.42 5.66 4.67
N GLN A 230 17.04 5.34 3.54
CA GLN A 230 16.73 4.11 2.80
C GLN A 230 17.68 2.94 3.14
N HIS A 231 18.75 3.19 3.90
CA HIS A 231 19.74 2.17 4.26
C HIS A 231 19.71 1.76 5.74
N GLY A 232 18.76 2.28 6.53
CA GLY A 232 18.54 1.87 7.92
C GLY A 232 19.52 2.49 8.92
N LEU A 233 20.18 3.60 8.60
CA LEU A 233 20.96 4.40 9.56
C LEU A 233 20.06 5.11 10.60
N SER A 234 18.85 5.50 10.19
CA SER A 234 17.81 6.15 10.99
C SER A 234 16.56 5.26 11.01
N PRO A 235 16.08 4.84 12.19
CA PRO A 235 14.85 4.06 12.26
C PRO A 235 13.58 4.92 12.06
N SER A 236 13.67 6.22 11.76
CA SER A 236 12.55 7.15 11.91
C SER A 236 11.83 7.49 10.61
N THR A 237 10.51 7.36 10.63
CA THR A 237 9.60 7.84 9.59
C THR A 237 8.75 8.97 10.15
N LEU A 238 8.67 10.09 9.45
CA LEU A 238 7.76 11.17 9.78
C LEU A 238 6.39 10.87 9.17
N VAL A 239 5.34 11.03 9.96
CA VAL A 239 3.95 10.88 9.56
C VAL A 239 3.16 12.12 10.00
N CYS A 240 2.39 12.73 9.11
CA CYS A 240 1.49 13.82 9.44
C CYS A 240 0.08 13.54 8.96
N GLU A 241 -0.92 13.99 9.72
CA GLU A 241 -2.31 13.96 9.33
C GLU A 241 -3.01 15.29 9.66
N GLY A 242 -3.87 15.73 8.76
CA GLY A 242 -4.63 16.96 8.94
C GLY A 242 -5.88 17.04 8.06
N PRO A 243 -6.62 18.16 8.16
CA PRO A 243 -7.73 18.42 7.27
C PRO A 243 -7.29 18.56 5.82
N ASP A 244 -8.12 18.07 4.90
CA ASP A 244 -8.00 18.30 3.46
C ASP A 244 -8.32 19.76 3.09
N SER A 245 -7.48 20.67 3.57
CA SER A 245 -7.67 22.12 3.51
C SER A 245 -6.89 22.81 2.39
N GLY A 246 -6.10 22.04 1.63
CA GLY A 246 -5.28 22.52 0.51
C GLY A 246 -3.88 22.97 0.89
N SER A 247 -3.56 22.99 2.19
CA SER A 247 -2.19 23.15 2.67
C SER A 247 -1.99 22.50 4.04
N PHE A 248 -0.76 22.05 4.30
CA PHE A 248 -0.34 21.52 5.58
C PHE A 248 1.07 22.03 5.91
N GLU A 249 1.27 22.47 7.15
CA GLU A 249 2.57 22.84 7.67
C GLU A 249 3.12 21.72 8.54
N VAL A 250 4.25 21.15 8.15
CA VAL A 250 5.07 20.30 9.01
C VAL A 250 5.94 21.21 9.88
N PRO A 251 5.80 21.18 11.22
CA PRO A 251 6.53 22.08 12.09
C PRO A 251 8.05 21.91 11.98
N ALA A 252 8.79 23.02 12.09
CA ALA A 252 10.25 23.02 12.01
C ALA A 252 10.90 22.06 13.03
N ALA A 253 10.37 21.96 14.25
CA ALA A 253 10.92 21.08 15.27
C ALA A 253 10.77 19.58 14.92
N ILE A 254 9.72 19.21 14.17
CA ILE A 254 9.57 17.84 13.66
C ILE A 254 10.55 17.57 12.51
N ILE A 255 10.77 18.55 11.63
CA ILE A 255 11.80 18.45 10.59
C ILE A 255 13.18 18.29 11.21
N ASP A 256 13.50 19.10 12.23
CA ASP A 256 14.77 19.02 12.95
C ASP A 256 14.95 17.64 13.59
N ALA A 257 13.93 17.14 14.30
CA ALA A 257 13.96 15.82 14.93
C ALA A 257 14.16 14.68 13.90
N LEU A 258 13.56 14.80 12.72
CA LEU A 258 13.74 13.85 11.63
C LEU A 258 15.18 13.90 11.09
N LEU A 259 15.73 15.10 10.84
CA LEU A 259 17.11 15.27 10.36
C LEU A 259 18.14 14.77 11.39
N ASP A 260 17.91 15.02 12.68
CA ASP A 260 18.75 14.55 13.78
C ASP A 260 18.76 13.01 13.90
N ALA A 261 17.71 12.34 13.43
CA ALA A 261 17.66 10.87 13.40
C ALA A 261 18.63 10.28 12.35
N GLY A 262 19.03 11.06 11.35
CA GLY A 262 20.00 10.71 10.31
C GLY A 262 19.39 10.59 8.92
N THR A 263 20.22 10.84 7.91
CA THR A 263 19.85 10.85 6.48
C THR A 263 20.73 9.87 5.72
N SER A 264 20.16 9.08 4.82
CA SER A 264 20.93 8.26 3.87
C SER A 264 20.11 7.88 2.63
N GLY A 265 20.80 7.51 1.56
CA GLY A 265 20.17 7.06 0.34
C GLY A 265 19.36 8.15 -0.33
N PHE A 266 18.22 7.77 -0.90
CA PHE A 266 17.34 8.64 -1.66
C PHE A 266 16.08 8.95 -0.83
N PRO A 267 16.01 10.13 -0.18
CA PRO A 267 14.86 10.51 0.61
C PRO A 267 13.58 10.50 -0.23
N THR A 268 12.48 10.07 0.37
CA THR A 268 11.17 10.01 -0.30
C THR A 268 10.11 10.75 0.50
N GLY A 269 9.26 11.47 -0.22
CA GLY A 269 8.03 12.06 0.29
C GLY A 269 6.83 11.43 -0.38
N HIS A 270 5.81 11.07 0.41
CA HIS A 270 4.53 10.59 -0.09
C HIS A 270 3.41 11.40 0.55
N ALA A 271 2.45 11.80 -0.26
CA ALA A 271 1.22 12.42 0.19
C ALA A 271 0.02 11.59 -0.25
N TYR A 272 -1.01 11.62 0.59
CA TYR A 272 -2.21 10.86 0.43
C TYR A 272 -3.42 11.73 0.75
N ARG A 273 -4.46 11.61 -0.07
CA ARG A 273 -5.83 11.91 0.36
C ARG A 273 -6.46 10.58 0.73
N ARG A 274 -6.97 10.44 1.96
CA ARG A 274 -7.50 9.15 2.42
C ARG A 274 -8.74 9.27 3.31
N THR A 275 -9.56 8.22 3.30
CA THR A 275 -10.50 7.89 4.39
C THR A 275 -10.12 6.56 4.98
N VAL A 276 -10.31 6.43 6.29
CA VAL A 276 -9.97 5.22 7.03
C VAL A 276 -11.15 4.84 7.92
N ASP A 277 -11.49 3.56 7.91
CA ASP A 277 -12.44 2.95 8.82
C ASP A 277 -11.82 1.70 9.45
N SER A 278 -12.35 1.30 10.59
CA SER A 278 -11.82 0.16 11.33
C SER A 278 -12.92 -0.61 12.04
N ILE A 279 -12.68 -1.90 12.26
CA ILE A 279 -13.56 -2.75 13.04
C ILE A 279 -12.74 -3.68 13.93
N GLU A 280 -13.20 -3.85 15.17
CA GLU A 280 -12.68 -4.88 16.06
C GLU A 280 -13.09 -6.27 15.56
N ALA A 281 -12.10 -7.14 15.38
CA ALA A 281 -12.26 -8.55 15.08
C ALA A 281 -11.50 -9.38 16.14
N ASP A 282 -11.78 -10.67 16.23
CA ASP A 282 -10.89 -11.59 16.95
C ASP A 282 -9.80 -12.02 15.96
N PRO A 283 -8.51 -11.67 16.16
CA PRO A 283 -7.85 -11.31 17.43
C PRO A 283 -7.39 -9.83 17.57
N GLY A 284 -7.85 -8.93 16.72
CA GLY A 284 -7.54 -7.50 16.83
C GLY A 284 -8.28 -6.65 15.80
N CYS A 285 -7.73 -5.49 15.49
CA CYS A 285 -8.38 -4.50 14.63
C CYS A 285 -8.06 -4.72 13.14
N VAL A 286 -9.10 -4.67 12.29
CA VAL A 286 -8.97 -4.69 10.83
C VAL A 286 -9.39 -3.35 10.25
N GLU A 287 -8.56 -2.80 9.36
CA GLU A 287 -8.71 -1.46 8.79
C GLU A 287 -9.07 -1.52 7.30
N LEU A 288 -9.86 -0.56 6.83
CA LEU A 288 -10.04 -0.23 5.41
C LEU A 288 -9.49 1.17 5.15
N GLU A 289 -8.56 1.28 4.22
CA GLU A 289 -8.01 2.55 3.73
C GLU A 289 -8.41 2.78 2.26
N VAL A 290 -9.19 3.82 1.99
CA VAL A 290 -9.39 4.33 0.62
C VAL A 290 -8.42 5.49 0.44
N ARG A 291 -7.52 5.43 -0.54
CA ARG A 291 -6.45 6.44 -0.70
C ARG A 291 -6.19 6.82 -2.15
N SER A 292 -5.88 8.09 -2.37
CA SER A 292 -5.17 8.57 -3.56
C SER A 292 -3.75 8.95 -3.17
N HIS A 293 -2.75 8.43 -3.88
CA HIS A 293 -1.34 8.60 -3.56
C HIS A 293 -0.62 9.48 -4.59
N ARG A 294 0.27 10.34 -4.11
CA ARG A 294 1.26 11.08 -4.90
C ARG A 294 2.62 11.03 -4.23
N SER A 295 3.65 10.73 -5.01
CA SER A 295 5.03 10.87 -4.58
C SER A 295 5.53 12.29 -4.85
N ALA A 296 6.43 12.77 -4.01
CA ALA A 296 7.21 13.97 -4.23
C ALA A 296 8.71 13.63 -4.14
N THR A 297 9.50 14.30 -4.97
CA THR A 297 10.96 14.35 -4.80
C THR A 297 11.27 15.06 -3.50
N LEU A 298 12.09 14.47 -2.64
CA LEU A 298 12.47 15.07 -1.38
C LEU A 298 13.95 15.48 -1.40
N GLU A 299 14.19 16.79 -1.34
CA GLU A 299 15.51 17.38 -1.22
C GLU A 299 15.82 17.67 0.25
N VAL A 300 16.93 17.14 0.75
CA VAL A 300 17.40 17.37 2.11
C VAL A 300 18.60 18.30 2.06
N SER A 301 18.51 19.47 2.68
CA SER A 301 19.61 20.44 2.66
C SER A 301 20.88 19.84 3.27
N GLY A 302 22.00 19.93 2.54
CA GLY A 302 23.29 19.36 2.95
C GLY A 302 23.45 17.86 2.66
N HIS A 303 22.47 17.22 2.02
CA HIS A 303 22.55 15.83 1.59
C HIS A 303 22.51 15.75 0.06
N THR A 304 23.48 15.05 -0.52
CA THR A 304 23.51 14.76 -1.96
C THR A 304 23.52 13.23 -2.13
N PRO A 305 22.44 12.63 -2.63
CA PRO A 305 22.40 11.19 -2.87
C PRO A 305 23.24 10.83 -4.11
N CYS A 306 23.82 9.63 -4.12
CA CYS A 306 24.64 9.14 -5.23
C CYS A 306 24.47 7.63 -5.45
N VAL A 307 24.57 7.19 -6.71
CA VAL A 307 24.72 5.77 -7.08
C VAL A 307 26.14 5.46 -7.58
N ASP A 308 26.88 6.47 -8.02
CA ASP A 308 28.30 6.38 -8.34
C ASP A 308 29.04 7.72 -8.16
N GLU A 309 30.36 7.71 -8.39
CA GLU A 309 31.23 8.89 -8.22
C GLU A 309 30.84 10.08 -9.10
N GLY A 310 30.20 9.83 -10.25
CA GLY A 310 29.81 10.86 -11.20
C GLY A 310 28.64 11.72 -10.72
N ASP A 311 27.88 11.24 -9.73
CA ASP A 311 26.76 11.99 -9.14
C ASP A 311 27.24 13.06 -8.15
N CYS A 312 28.47 12.93 -7.64
CA CYS A 312 28.97 13.78 -6.58
C CYS A 312 29.61 15.08 -7.10
N PRO A 313 29.36 16.22 -6.42
CA PRO A 313 30.06 17.47 -6.70
C PRO A 313 31.59 17.32 -6.64
N ASP A 314 32.30 18.18 -7.39
CA ASP A 314 33.76 18.21 -7.42
C ASP A 314 34.37 18.22 -6.01
N GLY A 315 35.22 17.23 -5.74
CA GLY A 315 35.93 17.09 -4.47
C GLY A 315 35.22 16.24 -3.42
N LEU A 316 34.02 15.73 -3.71
CA LEU A 316 33.34 14.71 -2.91
C LEU A 316 33.46 13.34 -3.58
N SER A 317 33.23 12.29 -2.80
CA SER A 317 33.18 10.89 -3.25
C SER A 317 31.88 10.22 -2.85
N CYS A 318 31.43 9.25 -3.62
CA CYS A 318 30.20 8.52 -3.29
C CYS A 318 30.48 7.40 -2.26
N GLU A 319 29.96 7.52 -1.04
CA GLU A 319 29.95 6.43 -0.07
C GLU A 319 28.83 5.44 -0.41
N LEU A 320 29.14 4.46 -1.26
CA LEU A 320 28.18 3.51 -1.83
C LEU A 320 27.35 2.75 -0.78
N MET A 321 27.86 2.55 0.44
CA MET A 321 27.11 1.88 1.50
C MET A 321 25.93 2.71 2.03
N THR A 322 26.04 4.03 1.94
CA THR A 322 25.02 4.98 2.42
C THR A 322 24.44 5.82 1.29
N GLN A 323 24.95 5.66 0.07
CA GLN A 323 24.58 6.40 -1.14
C GLN A 323 24.57 7.91 -0.91
N THR A 324 25.61 8.41 -0.23
CA THR A 324 25.77 9.81 0.17
C THR A 324 27.12 10.33 -0.31
N CYS A 325 27.14 11.53 -0.88
CA CYS A 325 28.39 12.21 -1.22
C CYS A 325 29.06 12.76 0.06
N VAL A 326 30.33 12.39 0.28
CA VAL A 326 31.15 12.77 1.45
C VAL A 326 32.54 13.26 1.07
#